data_AF-A0A1V5K8X4-F1
#
_entry.id   AF-A0A1V5K8X4-F1
#
_cell.length_a   1.000
_cell.length_b   1.000
_cell.length_c   1.000
_cell.angle_alpha   90.00
_cell.angle_beta   90.00
_cell.angle_gamma   90.00
#
_symmetry.space_group_name_H-M   'P 1'
#
loop_
_entity.id
_entity.type
_entity.pdbx_description
1 polymer ?
#
loop_
_entity_poly.entity_id
_entity_poly.type
_entity_poly.pdbx_seq_one_letter_code
_entity_poly.pdbx_strand_id
1 'polypeptide(L)'
;MPRPAPDRVRAGDSLTEGSLDPHELIKVSGTLGVQQYIVREVQDVYRSQGVEINDKHIEVVVRQMMRKVKVEDAGGTELLPGETIDIFRFEEACAEAEAQGLAPATAKPLLLGITKASLQTDSFLSAASFQETTRVLTDAAIKGKTDPLIGLKENVIIGKLIPAGTGMTRYRNVKLAVSPEADADIMLGIEPKPAAAGLALTATAGAAAAAGGGMGEAAPTTTVAPRRPDRFDRFDHRKAAPEPGRPTLGAPLGESESAMELKRIKELLERPASRD
;
A
#
# COMPACT_ATOMS: atom_id res chain seq x y z
N MET A 1 -21.48 33.02 17.93
CA MET A 1 -21.69 32.97 19.41
C MET A 1 -20.91 31.76 19.86
N PRO A 2 -20.01 31.84 20.85
CA PRO A 2 -19.25 30.66 21.26
C PRO A 2 -20.21 29.53 21.65
N ARG A 3 -19.97 28.33 21.12
CA ARG A 3 -20.72 27.13 21.49
C ARG A 3 -20.61 26.92 23.02
N PRO A 4 -21.68 26.46 23.69
CA PRO A 4 -21.57 26.03 25.08
C PRO A 4 -20.54 24.90 25.17
N ALA A 5 -19.59 25.04 26.09
CA ALA A 5 -18.52 24.05 26.26
C ALA A 5 -19.10 22.70 26.70
N PRO A 6 -18.72 21.58 26.07
CA PRO A 6 -19.16 20.27 26.54
C PRO A 6 -18.45 19.89 27.84
N ASP A 7 -19.17 19.32 28.81
CA ASP A 7 -18.64 18.89 30.12
C ASP A 7 -17.50 17.85 30.04
N ARG A 8 -17.27 17.27 28.86
CA ARG A 8 -16.10 16.45 28.56
C ARG A 8 -15.57 16.78 27.17
N VAL A 9 -14.31 17.20 27.12
CA VAL A 9 -13.54 17.41 25.88
C VAL A 9 -12.57 16.26 25.67
N ARG A 10 -12.40 15.83 24.42
CA ARG A 10 -11.37 14.86 24.01
C ARG A 10 -10.14 15.61 23.50
N ALA A 11 -9.00 14.95 23.55
CA ALA A 11 -7.78 15.45 22.93
C ALA A 11 -8.01 15.63 21.41
N GLY A 12 -8.02 16.88 20.94
CA GLY A 12 -8.25 17.25 19.54
C GLY A 12 -9.56 17.98 19.26
N ASP A 13 -10.47 18.09 20.24
CA ASP A 13 -11.73 18.83 20.06
C ASP A 13 -11.47 20.35 19.96
N SER A 14 -12.11 21.03 18.99
CA SER A 14 -11.99 22.49 18.85
C SER A 14 -12.76 23.22 19.96
N LEU A 15 -12.03 23.98 20.78
CA LEU A 15 -12.58 24.78 21.87
C LEU A 15 -13.07 26.16 21.42
N THR A 16 -12.60 26.63 20.26
CA THR A 16 -12.93 27.94 19.68
C THR A 16 -13.51 27.80 18.27
N GLU A 17 -14.19 28.85 17.80
CA GLU A 17 -14.63 28.97 16.41
C GLU A 17 -13.45 29.49 15.57
N GLY A 18 -13.04 28.72 14.55
CA GLY A 18 -11.87 29.05 13.70
C GLY A 18 -11.33 27.82 12.97
N SER A 19 -10.31 28.03 12.13
CA SER A 19 -9.54 26.94 11.52
C SER A 19 -8.45 26.47 12.49
N LEU A 20 -8.25 25.15 12.59
CA LEU A 20 -7.19 24.53 13.39
C LEU A 20 -5.87 24.51 12.62
N ASP A 21 -4.75 24.77 13.30
CA ASP A 21 -3.41 24.57 12.72
C ASP A 21 -3.11 23.07 12.56
N PRO A 22 -2.90 22.56 11.32
CA PRO A 22 -2.50 21.18 11.10
C PRO A 22 -1.23 20.76 11.84
N HIS A 23 -0.28 21.68 12.08
CA HIS A 23 0.97 21.36 12.77
C HIS A 23 0.79 21.08 14.27
N GLU A 24 -0.20 21.69 14.91
CA GLU A 24 -0.59 21.35 16.28
C GLU A 24 -1.45 20.09 16.32
N LEU A 25 -2.38 19.96 15.36
CA LEU A 25 -3.29 18.82 15.28
C LEU A 25 -2.56 17.47 15.18
N ILE A 26 -1.40 17.39 14.50
CA ILE A 26 -0.55 16.17 14.43
C ILE A 26 -0.12 15.68 15.81
N LYS A 27 0.19 16.60 16.73
CA LYS A 27 0.68 16.27 18.08
C LYS A 27 -0.42 15.67 18.95
N VAL A 28 -1.69 15.94 18.63
CA VAL A 28 -2.85 15.63 19.46
C VAL A 28 -3.69 14.49 18.88
N SER A 29 -4.01 14.55 17.58
CA SER A 29 -4.86 13.58 16.87
C SER A 29 -4.08 12.54 16.06
N GLY A 30 -2.75 12.61 16.06
CA GLY A 30 -1.88 11.77 15.24
C GLY A 30 -1.98 12.06 13.74
N THR A 31 -1.36 11.21 12.93
CA THR A 31 -1.29 11.39 11.47
C THR A 31 -2.66 11.26 10.80
N LEU A 32 -3.40 10.20 11.11
CA LEU A 32 -4.69 9.91 10.48
C LEU A 32 -5.74 11.01 10.72
N GLY A 33 -5.81 11.57 11.94
CA GLY A 33 -6.74 12.65 12.26
C GLY A 33 -6.49 13.91 11.42
N VAL A 34 -5.22 14.23 11.16
CA VAL A 34 -4.83 15.39 10.33
C VAL A 34 -5.11 15.14 8.86
N GLN A 35 -4.91 13.91 8.37
CA GLN A 35 -5.28 13.54 7.01
C GLN A 35 -6.79 13.71 6.78
N GLN A 36 -7.61 13.22 7.71
CA GLN A 36 -9.06 13.38 7.66
C GLN A 36 -9.51 14.84 7.77
N TYR A 37 -8.84 15.66 8.59
CA TYR A 37 -9.10 17.09 8.69
C TYR A 37 -8.81 17.80 7.36
N ILE A 38 -7.63 17.63 6.77
CA ILE A 38 -7.26 18.28 5.50
C ILE A 38 -8.19 17.85 4.37
N VAL A 39 -8.53 16.55 4.27
CA VAL A 39 -9.48 16.07 3.25
C VAL A 39 -10.85 16.72 3.42
N ARG A 40 -11.37 16.83 4.66
CA ARG A 40 -12.66 17.46 4.94
C ARG A 40 -12.69 18.94 4.57
N GLU A 41 -11.74 19.73 5.08
CA GLU A 41 -11.69 21.18 4.84
C GLU A 41 -11.59 21.50 3.34
N VAL A 42 -10.74 20.78 2.60
CA VAL A 42 -10.61 20.95 1.14
C VAL A 42 -11.91 20.56 0.44
N GLN A 43 -12.51 19.43 0.81
CA GLN A 43 -13.74 18.94 0.18
C GLN A 43 -14.93 19.86 0.44
N ASP A 44 -15.05 20.45 1.62
CA ASP A 44 -16.15 21.35 1.96
C ASP A 44 -16.05 22.69 1.20
N VAL A 45 -14.83 23.18 0.91
CA VAL A 45 -14.62 24.30 -0.02
C VAL A 45 -15.07 23.94 -1.44
N TYR A 46 -14.68 22.78 -2.00
CA TYR A 46 -15.10 22.38 -3.34
C TYR A 46 -16.61 22.14 -3.45
N ARG A 47 -17.23 21.51 -2.44
CA ARG A 47 -18.69 21.36 -2.33
C ARG A 47 -19.40 22.71 -2.28
N SER A 48 -18.86 23.69 -1.56
CA SER A 48 -19.45 25.05 -1.50
C SER A 48 -19.47 25.76 -2.86
N GLN A 49 -18.57 25.36 -3.77
CA GLN A 49 -18.48 25.86 -5.14
C GLN A 49 -19.25 24.97 -6.14
N GLY A 50 -19.95 23.93 -5.69
CA GLY A 50 -20.69 23.00 -6.55
C GLY A 50 -19.81 22.04 -7.35
N VAL A 51 -18.55 21.84 -6.97
CA VAL A 51 -17.61 20.96 -7.67
C VAL A 51 -17.49 19.63 -6.93
N GLU A 52 -17.89 18.54 -7.57
CA GLU A 52 -17.73 17.19 -7.03
C GLU A 52 -16.33 16.62 -7.36
N ILE A 53 -15.54 16.37 -6.31
CA ILE A 53 -14.22 15.71 -6.41
C ILE A 53 -14.26 14.43 -5.58
N ASN A 54 -13.62 13.36 -6.04
CA ASN A 54 -13.48 12.13 -5.26
C ASN A 54 -12.35 12.27 -4.23
N ASP A 55 -12.65 12.00 -2.96
CA ASP A 55 -11.73 12.11 -1.81
C ASP A 55 -10.35 11.46 -2.07
N LYS A 56 -10.30 10.34 -2.81
CA LYS A 56 -9.07 9.62 -3.20
C LYS A 56 -8.01 10.52 -3.85
N HIS A 57 -8.42 11.55 -4.60
CA HIS A 57 -7.49 12.48 -5.24
C HIS A 57 -6.80 13.37 -4.19
N ILE A 58 -7.57 13.84 -3.20
CA ILE A 58 -7.07 14.66 -2.10
C ILE A 58 -6.20 13.80 -1.17
N GLU A 59 -6.64 12.58 -0.83
CA GLU A 59 -5.86 11.61 -0.05
C GLU A 59 -4.47 11.35 -0.66
N VAL A 60 -4.38 11.17 -1.98
CA VAL A 60 -3.08 10.97 -2.66
C VAL A 60 -2.18 12.19 -2.53
N VAL A 61 -2.71 13.42 -2.60
CA VAL A 61 -1.94 14.66 -2.39
C VAL A 61 -1.48 14.79 -0.93
N VAL A 62 -2.39 14.58 0.03
CA VAL A 62 -2.09 14.65 1.47
C VAL A 62 -1.07 13.58 1.88
N ARG A 63 -1.12 12.39 1.26
CA ARG A 63 -0.09 11.35 1.44
C ARG A 63 1.30 11.82 1.01
N GLN A 64 1.43 12.62 -0.05
CA GLN A 64 2.72 13.22 -0.44
C GLN A 64 3.17 14.31 0.53
N MET A 65 2.24 15.09 1.08
CA MET A 65 2.53 16.11 2.10
C MET A 65 3.08 15.53 3.42
N MET A 66 2.78 14.27 3.72
CA MET A 66 3.22 13.58 4.96
C MET A 66 4.26 12.47 4.72
N ARG A 67 4.90 12.43 3.54
CA ARG A 67 5.84 11.36 3.15
C ARG A 67 7.16 11.36 3.94
N LYS A 68 7.55 12.50 4.51
CA LYS A 68 8.83 12.68 5.23
C LYS A 68 8.63 12.59 6.75
N VAL A 69 9.62 12.02 7.42
CA VAL A 69 9.71 11.92 8.89
C VAL A 69 10.96 12.62 9.37
N LYS A 70 10.90 13.22 10.57
CA LYS A 70 12.07 13.82 11.23
C LYS A 70 12.56 12.88 12.33
N VAL A 71 13.81 12.44 12.24
CA VAL A 71 14.45 11.59 13.25
C VAL A 71 14.59 12.38 14.55
N GLU A 72 14.22 11.78 15.67
CA GLU A 72 14.41 12.35 17.01
C GLU A 72 15.60 11.70 17.71
N ASP A 73 15.59 10.37 17.78
CA ASP A 73 16.68 9.55 18.27
C ASP A 73 17.08 8.53 17.19
N ALA A 74 18.38 8.40 16.94
CA ALA A 74 18.95 7.47 15.98
C ALA A 74 18.97 6.02 16.50
N GLY A 75 18.91 5.82 17.82
CA GLY A 75 19.05 4.49 18.42
C GLY A 75 20.38 3.84 18.01
N GLY A 76 20.31 2.64 17.43
CA GLY A 76 21.47 1.96 16.82
C GLY A 76 21.54 2.04 15.29
N THR A 77 20.76 2.91 14.64
CA THR A 77 20.81 3.09 13.17
C THR A 77 21.91 4.06 12.75
N GLU A 78 22.26 4.07 11.45
CA GLU A 78 23.19 5.07 10.86
C GLU A 78 22.56 6.46 10.64
N LEU A 79 21.31 6.68 11.08
CA LEU A 79 20.57 7.92 10.85
C LEU A 79 21.06 9.07 11.74
N LEU A 80 20.97 10.31 11.26
CA LEU A 80 21.36 11.47 12.06
C LEU A 80 20.14 12.08 12.81
N PRO A 81 20.27 12.37 14.12
CA PRO A 81 19.18 13.00 14.88
C PRO A 81 18.88 14.39 14.32
N GLY A 82 17.59 14.67 14.10
CA GLY A 82 17.11 15.90 13.48
C GLY A 82 17.07 15.87 11.95
N GLU A 83 17.62 14.86 11.28
CA GLU A 83 17.52 14.69 9.83
C GLU A 83 16.06 14.46 9.40
N THR A 84 15.72 14.89 8.18
CA THR A 84 14.40 14.67 7.58
C THR A 84 14.54 13.71 6.40
N ILE A 85 14.06 12.49 6.57
CA ILE A 85 14.19 11.39 5.60
C ILE A 85 12.82 10.89 5.13
N ASP A 86 12.81 10.01 4.13
CA ASP A 86 11.59 9.37 3.66
C ASP A 86 11.12 8.28 4.63
N ILE A 87 9.81 8.14 4.81
CA ILE A 87 9.24 7.12 5.71
C ILE A 87 9.68 5.71 5.33
N PHE A 88 9.76 5.39 4.03
CA PHE A 88 10.21 4.07 3.57
C PHE A 88 11.68 3.79 3.92
N ARG A 89 12.56 4.80 3.80
CA ARG A 89 13.98 4.67 4.17
C ARG A 89 14.18 4.55 5.68
N PHE A 90 13.33 5.22 6.46
CA PHE A 90 13.30 5.07 7.91
C PHE A 90 12.85 3.65 8.31
N GLU A 91 11.78 3.13 7.70
CA GLU A 91 11.30 1.77 7.93
C GLU A 91 12.34 0.70 7.53
N GLU A 92 13.05 0.89 6.41
CA GLU A 92 14.15 0.03 5.97
C GLU A 92 15.31 0.03 6.99
N ALA A 93 15.80 1.22 7.38
CA ALA A 93 16.91 1.34 8.34
C ALA A 93 16.57 0.78 9.74
N CYS A 94 15.34 0.97 10.21
CA CYS A 94 14.88 0.38 11.47
C CYS A 94 14.78 -1.15 11.37
N ALA A 95 14.26 -1.70 10.28
CA ALA A 95 14.19 -3.15 10.07
C ALA A 95 15.58 -3.81 9.99
N GLU A 96 16.58 -3.10 9.44
CA GLU A 96 17.97 -3.56 9.41
C GLU A 96 18.63 -3.53 10.81
N ALA A 97 18.38 -2.49 11.60
CA ALA A 97 18.87 -2.42 12.98
C ALA A 97 18.21 -3.49 13.89
N GLU A 98 16.90 -3.71 13.75
CA GLU A 98 16.19 -4.78 14.46
C GLU A 98 16.74 -6.18 14.09
N ALA A 99 17.07 -6.41 12.81
CA ALA A 99 17.69 -7.65 12.37
C ALA A 99 19.11 -7.87 12.94
N GLN A 100 19.80 -6.78 13.32
CA GLN A 100 21.10 -6.81 14.01
C GLN A 100 20.95 -6.87 15.54
N GLY A 101 19.73 -6.83 16.09
CA GLY A 101 19.47 -6.79 17.53
C GLY A 101 19.75 -5.44 18.19
N LEU A 102 19.85 -4.37 17.40
CA LEU A 102 20.05 -2.99 17.86
C LEU A 102 18.70 -2.31 18.14
N ALA A 103 18.73 -1.21 18.92
CA ALA A 103 17.54 -0.43 19.19
C ALA A 103 17.09 0.33 17.90
N PRO A 104 15.81 0.23 17.49
CA PRO A 104 15.30 0.98 16.35
C PRO A 104 15.30 2.48 16.61
N ALA A 105 15.45 3.27 15.55
CA ALA A 105 15.35 4.73 15.64
C ALA A 105 13.92 5.17 15.96
N THR A 106 13.78 6.39 16.50
CA THR A 106 12.48 7.03 16.71
C THR A 106 12.38 8.31 15.89
N ALA A 107 11.22 8.55 15.29
CA ALA A 107 10.98 9.70 14.43
C ALA A 107 9.56 10.25 14.61
N LYS A 108 9.40 11.55 14.40
CA LYS A 108 8.09 12.21 14.32
C LYS A 108 7.68 12.47 12.87
N PRO A 109 6.41 12.23 12.50
CA PRO A 109 5.90 12.54 11.16
C PRO A 109 5.93 14.05 10.92
N LEU A 110 6.39 14.46 9.74
CA LEU A 110 6.52 15.87 9.38
C LEU A 110 5.54 16.22 8.25
N LEU A 111 4.55 17.05 8.54
CA LEU A 111 3.69 17.64 7.52
C LEU A 111 4.43 18.77 6.79
N LEU A 112 4.46 18.69 5.47
CA LEU A 112 5.06 19.65 4.57
C LEU A 112 4.02 20.16 3.57
N GLY A 113 4.00 21.47 3.32
CA GLY A 113 3.23 22.02 2.20
C GLY A 113 3.67 21.43 0.87
N ILE A 114 2.75 21.31 -0.09
CA ILE A 114 2.95 20.63 -1.39
C ILE A 114 4.25 21.08 -2.08
N THR A 115 4.51 22.39 -2.13
CA THR A 115 5.74 22.96 -2.69
C THR A 115 6.99 22.47 -1.96
N LYS A 116 7.00 22.45 -0.62
CA LYS A 116 8.17 22.01 0.15
C LYS A 116 8.39 20.50 0.03
N ALA A 117 7.31 19.71 -0.03
CA ALA A 117 7.38 18.27 -0.30
C ALA A 117 7.92 17.96 -1.70
N SER A 118 7.52 18.71 -2.73
CA SER A 118 8.00 18.50 -4.11
C SER A 118 9.45 18.94 -4.33
N LEU A 119 9.95 19.89 -3.54
CA LEU A 119 11.36 20.28 -3.52
C LEU A 119 12.27 19.21 -2.90
N GLN A 120 11.77 18.43 -1.94
CA GLN A 120 12.53 17.38 -1.23
C GLN A 120 12.46 16.01 -1.93
N THR A 121 12.62 16.01 -3.25
CA THR A 121 12.78 14.78 -4.06
C THR A 121 14.22 14.27 -3.98
N ASP A 122 14.38 12.94 -3.97
CA ASP A 122 15.68 12.29 -3.83
C ASP A 122 16.47 12.26 -5.17
N SER A 123 15.80 12.39 -6.31
CA SER A 123 16.40 12.50 -7.65
C SER A 123 16.90 13.91 -7.93
N PHE A 124 18.18 14.05 -8.32
CA PHE A 124 18.73 15.34 -8.70
C PHE A 124 18.28 15.78 -10.10
N LEU A 125 18.01 14.85 -11.02
CA LEU A 125 17.48 15.18 -12.36
C LEU A 125 16.06 15.75 -12.27
N SER A 126 15.19 15.11 -11.48
CA SER A 126 13.85 15.61 -11.19
C SER A 126 13.86 16.93 -10.41
N ALA A 127 14.79 17.09 -9.46
CA ALA A 127 14.96 18.35 -8.73
C ALA A 127 15.40 19.48 -9.66
N ALA A 128 16.41 19.28 -10.49
CA ALA A 128 16.93 20.30 -11.40
C ALA A 128 15.88 20.80 -12.40
N SER A 129 14.90 19.98 -12.79
CA SER A 129 13.78 20.40 -13.65
C SER A 129 12.79 21.37 -12.99
N PHE A 130 12.74 21.46 -11.65
CA PHE A 130 11.76 22.26 -10.91
C PHE A 130 12.41 23.30 -9.97
N GLN A 131 13.73 23.33 -9.90
CA GLN A 131 14.52 24.14 -8.97
C GLN A 131 15.62 24.89 -9.72
N GLU A 132 16.41 25.67 -8.99
CA GLU A 132 17.61 26.31 -9.51
C GLU A 132 18.63 25.26 -9.95
N THR A 133 18.71 25.03 -11.27
CA THR A 133 19.53 23.99 -11.92
C THR A 133 20.98 24.01 -11.47
N THR A 134 21.60 25.20 -11.45
CA THR A 134 23.00 25.41 -11.05
C THR A 134 23.27 24.84 -9.65
N ARG A 135 22.43 25.21 -8.67
CA ARG A 135 22.60 24.78 -7.28
C ARG A 135 22.44 23.27 -7.12
N VAL A 136 21.41 22.69 -7.76
CA VAL A 136 21.13 21.25 -7.66
C VAL A 136 22.24 20.41 -8.31
N LEU A 137 22.69 20.78 -9.51
CA LEU A 137 23.73 20.04 -10.22
C LEU A 137 25.09 20.17 -9.53
N THR A 138 25.43 21.34 -8.97
CA THR A 138 26.67 21.51 -8.19
C THR A 138 26.66 20.68 -6.91
N ASP A 139 25.55 20.65 -6.14
CA ASP A 139 25.44 19.78 -4.95
C ASP A 139 25.54 18.29 -5.30
N ALA A 140 24.91 17.88 -6.40
CA ALA A 140 24.98 16.50 -6.89
C ALA A 140 26.38 16.10 -7.34
N ALA A 141 27.08 16.98 -8.06
CA ALA A 141 28.45 16.74 -8.52
C ALA A 141 29.46 16.67 -7.35
N ILE A 142 29.37 17.59 -6.38
CA ILE A 142 30.25 17.59 -5.18
C ILE A 142 30.06 16.30 -4.36
N LYS A 143 28.81 15.81 -4.24
CA LYS A 143 28.48 14.61 -3.47
C LYS A 143 28.57 13.30 -4.28
N GLY A 144 28.94 13.35 -5.56
CA GLY A 144 28.98 12.17 -6.43
C GLY A 144 27.64 11.41 -6.52
N LYS A 145 26.51 12.12 -6.44
CA LYS A 145 25.17 11.48 -6.41
C LYS A 145 24.87 10.75 -7.73
N THR A 146 24.42 9.51 -7.61
CA THR A 146 23.89 8.71 -8.73
C THR A 146 22.36 8.70 -8.67
N ASP A 147 21.70 8.89 -9.81
CA ASP A 147 20.24 8.86 -9.91
C ASP A 147 19.75 7.45 -10.31
N PRO A 148 18.89 6.78 -9.52
CA PRO A 148 18.41 5.44 -9.83
C PRO A 148 17.30 5.41 -10.90
N LEU A 149 16.80 6.57 -11.38
CA LEU A 149 15.79 6.67 -12.43
C LEU A 149 14.48 5.93 -12.11
N ILE A 150 14.01 6.08 -10.86
CA ILE A 150 12.78 5.45 -10.35
C ILE A 150 11.56 6.36 -10.61
N GLY A 151 11.76 7.66 -10.72
CA GLY A 151 10.72 8.66 -10.94
C GLY A 151 10.26 8.76 -12.39
N LEU A 152 9.03 9.26 -12.56
CA LEU A 152 8.45 9.48 -13.90
C LEU A 152 9.24 10.56 -14.67
N LYS A 153 9.60 11.66 -14.00
CA LYS A 153 10.24 12.83 -14.63
C LYS A 153 11.66 12.52 -15.13
N GLU A 154 12.49 11.81 -14.36
CA GLU A 154 13.83 11.42 -14.82
C GLU A 154 13.79 10.63 -16.13
N ASN A 155 12.91 9.62 -16.21
CA ASN A 155 12.81 8.77 -17.40
C ASN A 155 12.30 9.56 -18.62
N VAL A 156 11.36 10.49 -18.45
CA VAL A 156 10.92 11.41 -19.53
C VAL A 156 12.06 12.29 -20.03
N ILE A 157 12.85 12.89 -19.12
CA ILE A 157 13.98 13.78 -19.48
C ILE A 157 15.05 13.02 -20.28
N ILE A 158 15.29 11.75 -19.95
CA ILE A 158 16.29 10.89 -20.63
C ILE A 158 15.73 10.26 -21.92
N GLY A 159 14.41 10.25 -22.13
CA GLY A 159 13.76 9.55 -23.25
C GLY A 159 13.62 8.04 -23.04
N LYS A 160 13.68 7.56 -21.79
CA LYS A 160 13.45 6.16 -21.41
C LYS A 160 11.97 5.94 -21.08
N LEU A 161 11.47 4.71 -21.31
CA LEU A 161 10.11 4.33 -20.92
C LEU A 161 9.85 4.64 -19.44
N ILE A 162 8.74 5.34 -19.17
CA ILE A 162 8.32 5.68 -17.80
C ILE A 162 7.95 4.41 -17.01
N PRO A 163 8.24 4.33 -15.71
CA PRO A 163 7.91 3.18 -14.85
C PRO A 163 6.41 3.09 -14.47
N ALA A 164 5.50 3.43 -15.40
CA ALA A 164 4.06 3.39 -15.23
C ALA A 164 3.37 2.83 -16.49
N GLY A 165 2.18 2.26 -16.31
CA GLY A 165 1.46 1.60 -17.40
C GLY A 165 2.30 0.48 -18.04
N THR A 166 2.34 0.43 -19.37
CA THR A 166 3.10 -0.57 -20.15
C THR A 166 4.62 -0.53 -19.91
N GLY A 167 5.17 0.58 -19.40
CA GLY A 167 6.59 0.69 -19.07
C GLY A 167 7.01 0.04 -17.75
N MET A 168 6.06 -0.44 -16.93
CA MET A 168 6.37 -1.26 -15.76
C MET A 168 7.03 -2.59 -16.17
N THR A 169 8.00 -3.06 -15.40
CA THR A 169 8.75 -4.31 -15.64
C THR A 169 7.87 -5.53 -15.88
N ARG A 170 6.71 -5.60 -15.19
CA ARG A 170 5.70 -6.66 -15.32
C ARG A 170 5.12 -6.78 -16.74
N TYR A 171 4.99 -5.67 -17.47
CA TYR A 171 4.46 -5.66 -18.84
C TYR A 171 5.58 -5.60 -19.89
N ARG A 172 6.71 -4.97 -19.57
CA ARG A 172 7.86 -4.85 -20.49
C ARG A 172 8.50 -6.19 -20.85
N ASN A 173 8.55 -7.13 -19.91
CA ASN A 173 9.29 -8.39 -20.05
C ASN A 173 8.36 -9.62 -20.18
N VAL A 174 7.14 -9.44 -20.71
CA VAL A 174 6.21 -10.56 -20.94
C VAL A 174 6.76 -11.45 -22.06
N LYS A 175 7.21 -12.65 -21.70
CA LYS A 175 7.52 -13.71 -22.66
C LYS A 175 6.21 -14.39 -23.06
N LEU A 176 5.81 -14.20 -24.31
CA LEU A 176 4.70 -14.94 -24.90
C LEU A 176 5.16 -16.38 -25.16
N ALA A 177 4.49 -17.35 -24.54
CA ALA A 177 4.62 -18.75 -24.90
C ALA A 177 3.68 -18.99 -26.09
N VAL A 178 4.17 -18.75 -27.31
CA VAL A 178 3.46 -19.06 -28.54
C VAL A 178 3.72 -20.53 -28.89
N SER A 179 2.67 -21.28 -29.23
CA SER A 179 2.83 -22.61 -29.81
C SER A 179 3.28 -22.46 -31.27
N PRO A 180 4.18 -23.32 -31.78
CA PRO A 180 4.72 -23.17 -33.13
C PRO A 180 3.65 -23.24 -34.24
N GLU A 181 2.48 -23.80 -33.95
CA GLU A 181 1.31 -23.81 -34.84
C GLU A 181 0.71 -22.41 -35.02
N ALA A 182 0.70 -21.56 -33.97
CA ALA A 182 0.15 -20.22 -34.04
C ALA A 182 1.07 -19.21 -34.75
N ASP A 183 2.39 -19.43 -34.72
CA ASP A 183 3.35 -18.63 -35.50
C ASP A 183 3.13 -18.81 -37.01
N ALA A 184 2.75 -20.02 -37.45
CA ALA A 184 2.46 -20.31 -38.85
C ALA A 184 1.20 -19.57 -39.35
N ASP A 185 0.11 -19.59 -38.58
CA ASP A 185 -1.15 -18.92 -38.95
C ASP A 185 -0.99 -17.39 -39.04
N ILE A 186 -0.26 -16.79 -38.08
CA ILE A 186 0.05 -15.35 -38.10
C ILE A 186 0.93 -14.98 -39.29
N MET A 187 1.92 -15.82 -39.64
CA MET A 187 2.82 -15.58 -40.77
C MET A 187 2.14 -15.81 -42.14
N LEU A 188 1.11 -16.66 -42.21
CA LEU A 188 0.29 -16.90 -43.40
C LEU A 188 -0.87 -15.92 -43.59
N GLY A 189 -1.09 -15.00 -42.64
CA GLY A 189 -2.17 -14.02 -42.71
C GLY A 189 -3.57 -14.63 -42.63
N ILE A 190 -3.69 -15.82 -42.04
CA ILE A 190 -4.97 -16.50 -41.82
C ILE A 190 -5.58 -15.91 -40.55
N GLU A 191 -6.72 -15.21 -40.66
CA GLU A 191 -7.40 -14.72 -39.47
C GLU A 191 -7.81 -15.90 -38.56
N PRO A 192 -7.51 -15.86 -37.25
CA PRO A 192 -7.93 -16.90 -36.34
C PRO A 192 -9.45 -16.90 -36.26
N LYS A 193 -10.07 -17.94 -36.84
CA LYS A 193 -11.51 -18.18 -36.76
C LYS A 193 -11.94 -18.07 -35.29
N PRO A 194 -12.92 -17.24 -34.93
CA PRO A 194 -13.28 -17.02 -33.54
C PRO A 194 -13.75 -18.33 -32.92
N ALA A 195 -12.91 -18.89 -32.05
CA ALA A 195 -13.27 -20.04 -31.23
C ALA A 195 -14.44 -19.61 -30.34
N ALA A 196 -15.62 -20.19 -30.59
CA ALA A 196 -16.86 -19.77 -29.96
C ALA A 196 -16.76 -19.84 -28.44
N ALA A 197 -17.31 -18.83 -27.77
CA ALA A 197 -17.50 -18.86 -26.33
C ALA A 197 -18.34 -20.10 -25.95
N GLY A 198 -17.71 -21.06 -25.29
CA GLY A 198 -18.28 -22.37 -24.99
C GLY A 198 -17.72 -22.93 -23.71
N LEU A 199 -18.09 -22.32 -22.57
CA LEU A 199 -17.77 -22.82 -21.24
C LEU A 199 -18.58 -24.11 -20.96
N ALA A 200 -18.09 -25.25 -21.45
CA ALA A 200 -18.72 -26.55 -21.24
C ALA A 200 -18.16 -27.24 -19.99
N LEU A 201 -18.70 -26.89 -18.83
CA LEU A 201 -18.52 -27.64 -17.60
C LEU A 201 -19.32 -28.95 -17.68
N THR A 202 -18.66 -30.10 -17.84
CA THR A 202 -19.23 -31.41 -17.48
C THR A 202 -18.15 -32.33 -16.91
N ALA A 203 -18.40 -32.85 -15.72
CA ALA A 203 -17.67 -33.98 -15.16
C ALA A 203 -18.32 -35.30 -15.58
N THR A 204 -17.53 -36.39 -15.69
CA THR A 204 -17.67 -37.66 -14.95
C THR A 204 -17.00 -38.85 -15.65
N ALA A 205 -16.40 -39.71 -14.83
CA ALA A 205 -16.27 -41.17 -14.95
C ALA A 205 -15.80 -41.83 -16.27
N GLY A 206 -14.65 -42.50 -16.21
CA GLY A 206 -14.02 -43.20 -17.33
C GLY A 206 -14.44 -44.65 -17.59
N ALA A 207 -13.75 -45.26 -18.56
CA ALA A 207 -13.63 -46.71 -18.77
C ALA A 207 -12.38 -47.03 -19.60
N ALA A 208 -11.81 -48.22 -19.38
CA ALA A 208 -10.46 -48.66 -19.73
C ALA A 208 -10.19 -49.15 -21.18
N ALA A 209 -8.89 -49.31 -21.50
CA ALA A 209 -8.27 -50.21 -22.52
C ALA A 209 -8.52 -49.90 -24.02
N ALA A 210 -7.63 -50.15 -25.00
CA ALA A 210 -6.19 -50.49 -25.11
C ALA A 210 -5.81 -50.41 -26.64
N ALA A 211 -4.58 -50.59 -27.19
CA ALA A 211 -3.21 -50.83 -26.71
C ALA A 211 -2.17 -50.50 -27.83
N GLY A 212 -0.89 -50.36 -27.48
CA GLY A 212 0.26 -50.27 -28.42
C GLY A 212 0.61 -48.85 -28.91
N GLY A 213 1.87 -48.46 -29.10
CA GLY A 213 3.15 -49.15 -28.84
C GLY A 213 4.29 -48.50 -29.65
N GLY A 214 5.25 -47.84 -28.99
CA GLY A 214 6.39 -47.19 -29.67
C GLY A 214 7.31 -46.46 -28.68
N MET A 215 8.62 -46.75 -28.74
CA MET A 215 9.63 -46.22 -27.81
C MET A 215 10.17 -44.86 -28.29
N GLY A 216 10.41 -43.92 -27.38
CA GLY A 216 10.98 -42.61 -27.69
C GLY A 216 11.30 -41.77 -26.45
N GLU A 217 12.53 -41.94 -25.94
CA GLU A 217 13.31 -41.07 -25.04
C GLU A 217 12.63 -40.30 -23.88
N ALA A 218 13.12 -40.55 -22.65
CA ALA A 218 12.72 -39.82 -21.45
C ALA A 218 13.63 -38.61 -21.17
N ALA A 219 13.03 -37.43 -20.95
CA ALA A 219 13.68 -36.23 -20.43
C ALA A 219 12.84 -35.65 -19.25
N PRO A 220 13.45 -34.89 -18.32
CA PRO A 220 13.06 -34.98 -16.91
C PRO A 220 11.82 -34.17 -16.51
N THR A 221 10.94 -34.80 -15.72
CA THR A 221 9.88 -34.15 -14.96
C THR A 221 10.48 -33.26 -13.87
N THR A 222 10.78 -32.01 -14.21
CA THR A 222 11.11 -30.98 -13.21
C THR A 222 9.81 -30.44 -12.61
N THR A 223 9.31 -31.10 -11.56
CA THR A 223 8.22 -30.58 -10.73
C THR A 223 8.65 -29.26 -10.09
N VAL A 224 8.22 -28.14 -10.65
CA VAL A 224 8.47 -26.82 -10.07
C VAL A 224 7.61 -26.67 -8.82
N ALA A 225 8.25 -26.80 -7.65
CA ALA A 225 7.62 -26.50 -6.37
C ALA A 225 7.08 -25.05 -6.35
N PRO A 226 5.93 -24.78 -5.71
CA PRO A 226 5.36 -23.45 -5.66
C PRO A 226 6.33 -22.48 -4.95
N ARG A 227 6.83 -21.49 -5.69
CA ARG A 227 7.68 -20.43 -5.12
C ARG A 227 6.87 -19.58 -4.15
N ARG A 228 7.50 -19.18 -3.04
CA ARG A 228 6.91 -18.23 -2.07
C ARG A 228 6.47 -16.94 -2.80
N PRO A 229 5.33 -16.34 -2.43
CA PRO A 229 4.88 -15.09 -3.04
C PRO A 229 5.82 -13.92 -2.69
N ASP A 230 5.99 -13.01 -3.66
CA ASP A 230 6.84 -11.83 -3.49
C ASP A 230 6.28 -10.87 -2.44
N ARG A 231 7.17 -10.11 -1.77
CA ARG A 231 6.84 -9.24 -0.63
C ARG A 231 5.74 -8.19 -0.94
N PHE A 232 5.52 -7.86 -2.21
CA PHE A 232 4.53 -6.88 -2.68
C PHE A 232 3.07 -7.39 -2.68
N ASP A 233 2.81 -8.70 -2.75
CA ASP A 233 1.43 -9.23 -2.88
C ASP A 233 0.62 -9.18 -1.56
N ARG A 234 1.21 -8.71 -0.45
CA ARG A 234 0.55 -8.67 0.88
C ARG A 234 -0.66 -7.72 0.99
N PHE A 235 -0.81 -6.76 0.08
CA PHE A 235 -1.84 -5.73 0.16
C PHE A 235 -3.05 -5.95 -0.78
N ASP A 236 -3.05 -7.03 -1.56
CA ASP A 236 -4.14 -7.28 -2.52
C ASP A 236 -5.32 -8.01 -1.85
N HIS A 237 -6.11 -7.26 -1.07
CA HIS A 237 -7.29 -7.74 -0.33
C HIS A 237 -8.38 -8.41 -1.21
N ARG A 238 -8.23 -8.40 -2.54
CA ARG A 238 -9.12 -9.07 -3.49
C ARG A 238 -8.75 -10.53 -3.77
N LYS A 239 -7.58 -11.00 -3.32
CA LYS A 239 -7.03 -12.31 -3.70
C LYS A 239 -6.73 -13.26 -2.54
N ALA A 240 -7.18 -12.94 -1.33
CA ALA A 240 -7.26 -13.90 -0.23
C ALA A 240 -8.55 -14.72 -0.37
N ALA A 241 -8.44 -16.04 -0.55
CA ALA A 241 -9.57 -16.92 -0.29
C ALA A 241 -9.94 -16.80 1.20
N PRO A 242 -11.23 -16.81 1.58
CA PRO A 242 -11.62 -16.72 2.97
C PRO A 242 -11.14 -17.96 3.73
N GLU A 243 -10.24 -17.77 4.69
CA GLU A 243 -9.85 -18.82 5.63
C GLU A 243 -11.10 -19.24 6.44
N PRO A 244 -11.37 -20.55 6.58
CA PRO A 244 -12.52 -21.03 7.34
C PRO A 244 -12.34 -20.70 8.83
N GLY A 245 -13.03 -19.68 9.31
CA GLY A 245 -13.05 -19.30 10.74
C GLY A 245 -13.01 -17.80 11.06
N ARG A 246 -12.77 -16.90 10.08
CA ARG A 246 -12.83 -15.45 10.36
C ARG A 246 -14.26 -14.89 10.32
N PRO A 247 -14.75 -14.21 11.38
CA PRO A 247 -16.03 -13.50 11.32
C PRO A 247 -15.92 -12.30 10.39
N THR A 248 -16.84 -12.18 9.44
CA THR A 248 -16.92 -11.06 8.50
C THR A 248 -17.66 -9.86 9.11
N LEU A 249 -17.19 -8.64 8.83
CA LEU A 249 -17.94 -7.43 9.18
C LEU A 249 -19.31 -7.46 8.48
N GLY A 250 -20.39 -7.52 9.26
CA GLY A 250 -21.77 -7.54 8.77
C GLY A 250 -22.61 -8.72 9.24
N ALA A 251 -22.02 -9.74 9.86
CA ALA A 251 -22.80 -10.74 10.60
C ALA A 251 -23.42 -10.10 11.86
N PRO A 252 -24.67 -10.44 12.24
CA PRO A 252 -25.19 -10.06 13.55
C PRO A 252 -24.29 -10.67 14.63
N LEU A 253 -23.90 -9.86 15.62
CA LEU A 253 -23.02 -10.26 16.71
C LEU A 253 -23.66 -11.40 17.51
N GLY A 254 -23.30 -12.64 17.19
CA GLY A 254 -23.58 -13.79 18.03
C GLY A 254 -22.96 -13.56 19.41
N GLU A 255 -23.72 -13.87 20.47
CA GLU A 255 -23.28 -13.62 21.85
C GLU A 255 -21.92 -14.27 22.10
N SER A 256 -20.92 -13.45 22.45
CA SER A 256 -19.56 -13.93 22.67
C SER A 256 -19.51 -14.91 23.84
N GLU A 257 -18.54 -15.83 23.82
CA GLU A 257 -18.40 -16.88 24.86
C GLU A 257 -18.36 -16.27 26.28
N SER A 258 -17.73 -15.11 26.45
CA SER A 258 -17.70 -14.36 27.70
C SER A 258 -19.08 -13.90 28.20
N ALA A 259 -20.03 -13.59 27.30
CA ALA A 259 -21.41 -13.29 27.67
C ALA A 259 -22.16 -14.55 28.11
N MET A 260 -21.83 -15.71 27.53
CA MET A 260 -22.38 -17.00 27.92
C MET A 260 -21.81 -17.48 29.27
N GLU A 261 -20.52 -17.25 29.53
CA GLU A 261 -19.89 -17.47 30.84
C GLU A 261 -20.48 -16.56 31.91
N LEU A 262 -20.66 -15.26 31.64
CA LEU A 262 -21.29 -14.34 32.58
C LEU A 262 -22.77 -14.70 32.85
N LYS A 263 -23.52 -15.19 31.85
CA LYS A 263 -24.86 -15.76 32.07
C LYS A 263 -24.81 -17.00 32.97
N ARG A 264 -23.90 -17.95 32.74
CA ARG A 264 -23.73 -19.15 33.58
C ARG A 264 -23.29 -18.83 35.01
N ILE A 265 -22.37 -17.88 35.19
CA ILE A 265 -21.91 -17.43 36.51
C ILE A 265 -23.05 -16.74 37.27
N LYS A 266 -23.86 -15.93 36.57
CA LYS A 266 -25.06 -15.31 37.15
C LYS A 266 -26.13 -16.35 37.52
N GLU A 267 -26.37 -17.34 36.67
CA GLU A 267 -27.31 -18.45 36.94
C GLU A 267 -26.85 -19.36 38.10
N LEU A 268 -25.54 -19.49 38.32
CA LEU A 268 -24.96 -20.15 39.51
C LEU A 268 -25.14 -19.31 40.79
N LEU A 269 -25.11 -17.99 40.70
CA LEU A 269 -25.31 -17.06 41.82
C LEU A 269 -26.78 -16.84 42.19
N GLU A 270 -27.71 -16.99 41.24
CA GLU A 270 -29.15 -16.83 41.46
C GLU A 270 -29.87 -18.12 41.92
N ARG A 271 -29.15 -19.23 42.10
CA ARG A 271 -29.71 -20.45 42.72
C ARG A 271 -29.95 -20.22 44.22
N PRO A 272 -31.20 -20.28 44.72
CA PRO A 272 -31.46 -20.24 46.16
C PRO A 272 -30.90 -21.50 46.82
N ALA A 273 -30.26 -21.35 47.96
CA ALA A 273 -29.75 -22.47 48.75
C ALA A 273 -30.91 -23.37 49.18
N SER A 274 -31.05 -24.54 48.54
CA SER A 274 -31.94 -25.59 48.99
C SER A 274 -31.41 -26.13 50.32
N ARG A 275 -32.22 -25.95 51.37
CA ARG A 275 -32.03 -26.63 52.66
C ARG A 275 -32.00 -28.14 52.44
N ASP A 276 -31.03 -28.81 53.03
CA ASP A 276 -31.20 -29.84 54.06
C ASP A 276 -29.95 -29.87 54.95
#